data_AF-M1DYU0-F1
#
_entry.id   AF-M1DYU0-F1
#
_cell.length_a   1.000
_cell.length_b   1.000
_cell.length_c   1.000
_cell.angle_alpha   90.00
_cell.angle_beta   90.00
_cell.angle_gamma   90.00
#
_symmetry.space_group_name_H-M   'P 1'
#
loop_
_entity.id
_entity.type
_entity.pdbx_description
1 polymer ?
#
loop_
_entity_poly.entity_id
_entity_poly.type
_entity_poly.pdbx_seq_one_letter_code
_entity_poly.pdbx_strand_id
1 'polypeptide(L)'
;MHRCHVQAQLFRCFMLQEVEGSSANAIMIYINGTTLRFTRRDFCLVSGLKCSDDLSEFVFNTEEQNRLLQMYFPEKKSVSKAEFAQSFNNKVWGDNADDALKFGILYFIHSYILSEEPFSTIIEQIDFDLVESGMYMDYPWGNKAFEELTKNINGKMKKKEKYYRIYGFPIAMQVWFYECCSQVDKNIAVKKSDHIPRILSWVTKRDYPRIEYFMKGMFCDVNNPVCFFAYF
;
A
#
# COMPACT_ATOMS: atom_id res chain seq x y z
N MET A 1 19.80 -2.44 8.50
CA MET A 1 18.39 -2.08 8.22
C MET A 1 17.54 -3.33 8.38
N HIS A 2 16.62 -3.33 9.34
CA HIS A 2 15.64 -4.39 9.55
C HIS A 2 14.61 -4.33 8.40
N ARG A 3 14.53 -5.35 7.55
CA ARG A 3 13.65 -5.34 6.37
C ARG A 3 12.38 -6.14 6.65
N CYS A 4 11.23 -5.48 6.55
CA CYS A 4 9.92 -6.12 6.40
C CYS A 4 9.59 -6.11 4.90
N HIS A 5 9.47 -7.28 4.29
CA HIS A 5 9.06 -7.39 2.88
C HIS A 5 7.64 -7.96 2.80
N VAL A 6 6.94 -7.66 1.71
CA VAL A 6 5.62 -8.22 1.43
C VAL A 6 5.73 -9.75 1.28
N GLN A 7 4.89 -10.47 2.02
CA GLN A 7 4.76 -11.92 1.94
C GLN A 7 3.52 -12.26 1.09
N ALA A 8 3.69 -12.38 -0.23
CA ALA A 8 2.58 -12.56 -1.15
C ALA A 8 1.59 -13.67 -0.72
N GLN A 9 2.08 -14.87 -0.38
CA GLN A 9 1.20 -15.99 0.00
C GLN A 9 0.34 -15.70 1.25
N LEU A 10 0.74 -14.78 2.12
CA LEU A 10 -0.10 -14.32 3.24
C LEU A 10 -1.34 -13.57 2.73
N PHE A 11 -1.19 -12.70 1.74
CA PHE A 11 -2.33 -12.02 1.12
C PHE A 11 -3.23 -12.97 0.35
N ARG A 12 -2.67 -14.04 -0.22
CA ARG A 12 -3.47 -15.11 -0.79
C ARG A 12 -4.35 -15.77 0.27
N CYS A 13 -3.86 -15.95 1.50
CA CYS A 13 -4.68 -16.39 2.62
C CYS A 13 -5.75 -15.35 2.99
N PHE A 14 -5.41 -14.05 3.05
CA PHE A 14 -6.41 -13.00 3.32
C PHE A 14 -7.56 -13.02 2.32
N MET A 15 -7.27 -13.08 1.03
CA MET A 15 -8.30 -13.13 -0.01
C MET A 15 -9.11 -14.45 -0.01
N LEU A 16 -8.57 -15.55 0.53
CA LEU A 16 -9.34 -16.79 0.72
C LEU A 16 -10.28 -16.73 1.94
N GLN A 17 -9.90 -15.96 2.95
CA GLN A 17 -10.64 -15.80 4.20
C GLN A 17 -11.53 -14.55 4.22
N GLU A 18 -11.57 -13.82 3.11
CA GLU A 18 -12.41 -12.64 2.97
C GLU A 18 -13.90 -13.03 3.06
N VAL A 19 -14.67 -12.25 3.82
CA VAL A 19 -16.09 -12.54 4.06
C VAL A 19 -17.02 -11.52 3.41
N GLU A 20 -18.29 -11.92 3.22
CA GLU A 20 -19.34 -11.01 2.78
C GLU A 20 -19.47 -9.83 3.76
N GLY A 21 -19.48 -8.61 3.20
CA GLY A 21 -19.51 -7.35 3.95
C GLY A 21 -18.22 -6.52 3.87
N SER A 22 -17.15 -7.04 3.27
CA SER A 22 -16.02 -6.19 2.84
C SER A 22 -16.53 -5.03 1.97
N SER A 23 -15.96 -3.85 2.17
CA SER A 23 -16.40 -2.62 1.50
C SER A 23 -15.20 -1.73 1.20
N ALA A 24 -15.43 -0.61 0.51
CA ALA A 24 -14.41 0.42 0.30
C ALA A 24 -13.83 0.97 1.62
N ASN A 25 -14.53 0.79 2.75
CA ASN A 25 -14.14 1.34 4.05
C ASN A 25 -13.44 0.32 4.96
N ALA A 26 -13.55 -0.98 4.67
CA ALA A 26 -12.94 -2.03 5.47
C ALA A 26 -12.81 -3.36 4.72
N ILE A 27 -11.68 -4.03 4.92
CA ILE A 27 -11.47 -5.43 4.53
C ILE A 27 -11.79 -6.30 5.74
N MET A 28 -12.66 -7.30 5.57
CA MET A 28 -13.01 -8.24 6.65
C MET A 28 -12.55 -9.66 6.30
N ILE A 29 -11.86 -10.29 7.25
CA ILE A 29 -11.41 -11.68 7.12
C ILE A 29 -11.87 -12.49 8.33
N TYR A 30 -12.26 -13.74 8.11
CA TYR A 30 -12.69 -14.66 9.17
C TYR A 30 -11.65 -15.76 9.37
N ILE A 31 -11.11 -15.87 10.58
CA ILE A 31 -10.04 -16.82 10.91
C ILE A 31 -10.31 -17.36 12.31
N ASN A 32 -10.28 -18.69 12.46
CA ASN A 32 -10.45 -19.38 13.76
C ASN A 32 -11.63 -18.87 14.60
N GLY A 33 -12.81 -18.67 14.02
CA GLY A 33 -13.96 -18.19 14.80
C GLY A 33 -14.00 -16.67 15.01
N THR A 34 -12.99 -15.93 14.57
CA THR A 34 -12.85 -14.49 14.80
C THR A 34 -12.93 -13.72 13.49
N THR A 35 -13.80 -12.72 13.42
CA THR A 35 -13.82 -11.75 12.32
C THR A 35 -12.87 -10.60 12.64
N LEU A 36 -11.83 -10.45 11.82
CA LEU A 36 -10.93 -9.30 11.88
C LEU A 36 -11.35 -8.25 10.85
N ARG A 37 -11.32 -6.98 11.25
CA ARG A 37 -11.73 -5.85 10.42
C ARG A 37 -10.57 -4.88 10.26
N PHE A 38 -10.03 -4.78 9.06
CA PHE A 38 -8.97 -3.84 8.72
C PHE A 38 -9.58 -2.57 8.14
N THR A 39 -9.42 -1.44 8.83
CA THR A 39 -10.00 -0.15 8.45
C THR A 39 -8.94 0.85 8.00
N ARG A 40 -9.38 1.98 7.43
CA ARG A 40 -8.50 3.11 7.11
C ARG A 40 -7.72 3.63 8.33
N ARG A 41 -8.32 3.55 9.53
CA ARG A 41 -7.66 3.96 10.78
C ARG A 41 -6.48 3.04 11.10
N ASP A 42 -6.67 1.73 10.96
CA ASP A 42 -5.60 0.75 11.16
C ASP A 42 -4.48 0.94 10.14
N PHE A 43 -4.85 1.15 8.87
CA PHE A 43 -3.91 1.47 7.81
C PHE A 43 -3.07 2.69 8.14
N CYS A 44 -3.70 3.79 8.58
CA CYS A 44 -3.01 5.01 8.99
C CYS A 44 -2.04 4.75 10.15
N LEU A 45 -2.50 4.09 11.21
CA LEU A 45 -1.70 3.81 12.40
C LEU A 45 -0.48 2.93 12.10
N VAL A 46 -0.63 1.95 11.21
CA VAL A 46 0.44 1.03 10.87
C VAL A 46 1.43 1.65 9.87
N SER A 47 0.92 2.26 8.81
CA SER A 47 1.76 2.84 7.74
C SER A 47 2.44 4.14 8.15
N GLY A 48 1.82 4.93 9.03
CA GLY A 48 2.22 6.32 9.30
C GLY A 48 1.83 7.32 8.22
N LEU A 49 1.14 6.89 7.16
CA LEU A 49 0.64 7.78 6.14
C LEU A 49 -0.55 8.59 6.68
N LYS A 50 -0.65 9.85 6.27
CA LYS A 50 -1.79 10.70 6.60
C LYS A 50 -3.06 10.16 5.92
N CYS A 51 -4.13 10.04 6.71
CA CYS A 51 -5.48 9.73 6.26
C CYS A 51 -6.43 10.78 6.84
N SER A 52 -6.94 11.68 6.00
CA SER A 52 -7.85 12.77 6.40
C SER A 52 -8.89 12.99 5.32
N ASP A 53 -10.14 13.23 5.69
CA ASP A 53 -11.19 13.57 4.71
C ASP A 53 -11.16 15.06 4.31
N ASP A 54 -10.43 15.89 5.06
CA ASP A 54 -10.26 17.31 4.72
C ASP A 54 -9.22 17.47 3.61
N LEU A 55 -9.71 17.93 2.45
CA LEU A 55 -8.90 18.24 1.28
C LEU A 55 -8.97 19.73 0.88
N SER A 56 -9.55 20.58 1.73
CA SER A 56 -9.86 21.97 1.40
C SER A 56 -8.63 22.81 1.06
N GLU A 57 -7.48 22.47 1.64
CA GLU A 57 -6.20 23.16 1.39
C GLU A 57 -5.50 22.67 0.11
N PHE A 58 -5.89 21.53 -0.48
CA PHE A 58 -5.24 20.93 -1.65
C PHE A 58 -5.98 21.25 -2.96
N VAL A 59 -6.33 22.51 -3.14
CA VAL A 59 -7.06 22.99 -4.33
C VAL A 59 -6.09 23.76 -5.23
N PHE A 60 -5.97 23.32 -6.48
CA PHE A 60 -5.07 23.90 -7.47
C PHE A 60 -5.86 24.37 -8.70
N ASN A 61 -5.32 25.36 -9.42
CA ASN A 61 -5.85 25.75 -10.72
C ASN A 61 -5.55 24.64 -11.74
N THR A 62 -6.59 23.98 -12.25
CA THR A 62 -6.46 22.91 -13.24
C THR A 62 -6.60 23.40 -14.69
N GLU A 63 -6.87 24.70 -14.90
CA GLU A 63 -6.94 25.29 -16.24
C GLU A 63 -5.54 25.46 -16.86
N GLU A 64 -4.55 25.77 -16.03
CA GLU A 64 -3.16 25.89 -16.44
C GLU A 64 -2.43 24.56 -16.23
N GLN A 65 -1.67 24.12 -17.24
CA GLN A 65 -0.89 22.90 -17.11
C GLN A 65 0.28 23.11 -16.15
N ASN A 66 0.51 22.14 -15.26
CA ASN A 66 1.66 22.13 -14.35
C ASN A 66 3.01 22.31 -15.08
N ARG A 67 3.98 23.03 -14.48
CA ARG A 67 5.28 23.35 -15.09
C ARG A 67 6.09 22.09 -15.44
N LEU A 68 6.13 21.08 -14.56
CA LEU A 68 6.84 19.83 -14.84
C LEU A 68 6.25 19.10 -16.05
N LEU A 69 4.92 19.08 -16.16
CA LEU A 69 4.23 18.51 -17.31
C LEU A 69 4.58 19.26 -18.60
N GLN A 70 4.53 20.59 -18.60
CA GLN A 70 4.90 21.40 -19.77
C GLN A 70 6.36 21.19 -20.18
N MET A 71 7.27 21.15 -19.20
CA MET A 71 8.71 21.12 -19.46
C MET A 71 9.20 19.75 -19.94
N TYR A 72 8.70 18.66 -19.33
CA TYR A 72 9.20 17.31 -19.59
C TYR A 72 8.26 16.46 -20.46
N PHE A 73 7.01 16.91 -20.64
CA PHE A 73 5.99 16.21 -21.43
C PHE A 73 5.16 17.16 -22.33
N PRO A 74 5.80 18.09 -23.09
CA PRO A 74 5.11 19.19 -23.79
C PRO A 74 4.06 18.74 -24.83
N GLU A 75 4.25 17.56 -25.44
CA GLU A 75 3.35 17.04 -26.48
C GLU A 75 2.25 16.11 -25.93
N LYS A 76 2.17 15.96 -24.60
CA LYS A 76 1.31 14.98 -23.94
C LYS A 76 0.16 15.67 -23.21
N LYS A 77 -1.06 15.17 -23.46
CA LYS A 77 -2.25 15.56 -22.68
C LYS A 77 -2.29 14.92 -21.31
N SER A 78 -1.65 13.76 -21.16
CA SER A 78 -1.56 12.99 -19.92
C SER A 78 -0.30 12.13 -19.95
N VAL A 79 0.18 11.77 -18.77
CA VAL A 79 1.39 10.97 -18.60
C VAL A 79 1.03 9.70 -17.85
N SER A 80 1.26 8.54 -18.48
CA SER A 80 1.11 7.27 -17.78
C SER A 80 2.22 7.07 -16.74
N LYS A 81 1.94 6.26 -15.71
CA LYS A 81 2.95 5.88 -14.72
C LYS A 81 4.18 5.24 -15.36
N ALA A 82 4.00 4.43 -16.41
CA ALA A 82 5.10 3.80 -17.15
C ALA A 82 5.98 4.85 -17.86
N GLU A 83 5.39 5.81 -18.56
CA GLU A 83 6.12 6.90 -19.22
C GLU A 83 6.86 7.78 -18.21
N PHE A 84 6.22 8.09 -17.08
CA PHE A 84 6.85 8.83 -15.99
C PHE A 84 8.04 8.06 -15.40
N ALA A 85 7.86 6.76 -15.12
CA ALA A 85 8.93 5.90 -14.61
C ALA A 85 10.11 5.78 -15.60
N GLN A 86 9.83 5.73 -16.89
CA GLN A 86 10.87 5.76 -17.92
C GLN A 86 11.63 7.09 -17.89
N SER A 87 10.93 8.21 -17.80
CA SER A 87 11.52 9.55 -17.68
C SER A 87 12.37 9.69 -16.41
N PHE A 88 11.91 9.10 -15.30
CA PHE A 88 12.67 8.98 -14.07
C PHE A 88 13.98 8.22 -14.25
N ASN A 89 13.93 7.03 -14.84
CA ASN A 89 15.12 6.21 -15.07
C ASN A 89 16.11 6.87 -16.03
N ASN A 90 15.60 7.64 -17.01
CA ASN A 90 16.40 8.38 -17.97
C ASN A 90 16.98 9.68 -17.40
N LYS A 91 16.56 10.09 -16.19
CA LYS A 91 17.02 11.33 -15.53
C LYS A 91 16.87 12.57 -16.41
N VAL A 92 15.67 12.74 -16.99
CA VAL A 92 15.39 13.79 -17.98
C VAL A 92 15.65 15.22 -17.48
N TRP A 93 15.72 15.43 -16.17
CA TRP A 93 16.04 16.71 -15.52
C TRP A 93 17.52 17.12 -15.61
N GLY A 94 18.42 16.23 -16.06
CA GLY A 94 19.85 16.52 -16.15
C GLY A 94 20.45 16.93 -14.80
N ASP A 95 21.00 18.15 -14.75
CA ASP A 95 21.64 18.71 -13.55
C ASP A 95 20.68 19.49 -12.63
N ASN A 96 19.39 19.57 -12.97
CA ASN A 96 18.41 20.25 -12.11
C ASN A 96 18.05 19.38 -10.89
N ALA A 97 18.72 19.65 -9.76
CA ALA A 97 18.55 18.91 -8.52
C ALA A 97 17.16 19.05 -7.88
N ASP A 98 16.50 20.20 -8.07
CA ASP A 98 15.14 20.42 -7.55
C ASP A 98 14.12 19.56 -8.30
N ASP A 99 14.19 19.56 -9.63
CA ASP A 99 13.34 18.70 -10.45
C ASP A 99 13.65 17.22 -10.22
N ALA A 100 14.92 16.86 -10.01
CA ALA A 100 15.31 15.50 -9.62
C ALA A 100 14.60 15.02 -8.34
N LEU A 101 14.52 15.88 -7.33
CA LEU A 101 13.83 15.59 -6.07
C LEU A 101 12.33 15.40 -6.31
N LYS A 102 11.69 16.30 -7.04
CA LYS A 102 10.25 16.23 -7.38
C LYS A 102 9.91 14.95 -8.15
N PHE A 103 10.74 14.58 -9.12
CA PHE A 103 10.63 13.32 -9.84
C PHE A 103 10.79 12.11 -8.91
N GLY A 104 11.74 12.16 -7.97
CA GLY A 104 11.94 11.13 -6.95
C GLY A 104 10.73 10.94 -6.03
N ILE A 105 10.11 12.04 -5.59
CA ILE A 105 8.91 12.02 -4.75
C ILE A 105 7.73 11.40 -5.50
N LEU A 106 7.42 11.89 -6.71
CA LEU A 106 6.35 11.33 -7.55
C LEU A 106 6.59 9.85 -7.86
N TYR A 107 7.83 9.49 -8.22
CA TYR A 107 8.19 8.10 -8.49
C TYR A 107 7.96 7.23 -7.27
N PHE A 108 8.34 7.71 -6.07
CA PHE A 108 8.14 6.99 -4.82
C PHE A 108 6.65 6.78 -4.49
N ILE A 109 5.84 7.85 -4.61
CA ILE A 109 4.40 7.81 -4.33
C ILE A 109 3.71 6.80 -5.26
N HIS A 110 3.85 6.93 -6.57
CA HIS A 110 3.14 6.06 -7.50
C HIS A 110 3.69 4.63 -7.54
N SER A 111 5.00 4.45 -7.35
CA SER A 111 5.63 3.12 -7.45
C SER A 111 5.52 2.30 -6.17
N TYR A 112 5.57 2.94 -4.99
CA TYR A 112 5.62 2.21 -3.72
C TYR A 112 4.40 2.44 -2.84
N ILE A 113 3.92 3.68 -2.70
CA ILE A 113 2.74 3.96 -1.85
C ILE A 113 1.48 3.46 -2.55
N LEU A 114 1.20 3.97 -3.75
CA LEU A 114 0.01 3.57 -4.51
C LEU A 114 0.25 2.23 -5.22
N SER A 115 1.47 1.99 -5.71
CA SER A 115 1.90 0.75 -6.36
C SER A 115 1.04 0.33 -7.57
N GLU A 116 0.36 1.27 -8.23
CA GLU A 116 -0.68 1.03 -9.25
C GLU A 116 -0.15 0.38 -10.56
N GLU A 117 -1.07 -0.04 -11.44
CA GLU A 117 -0.74 -0.64 -12.74
C GLU A 117 0.02 0.35 -13.65
N PRO A 118 1.26 0.05 -14.08
CA PRO A 118 2.09 1.03 -14.78
C PRO A 118 1.52 1.58 -16.09
N PHE A 119 0.84 0.76 -16.89
CA PHE A 119 0.47 1.13 -18.27
C PHE A 119 -0.90 1.79 -18.39
N SER A 120 -1.84 1.47 -17.49
CA SER A 120 -3.20 2.01 -17.53
C SER A 120 -3.41 3.18 -16.58
N THR A 121 -2.55 3.34 -15.57
CA THR A 121 -2.65 4.45 -14.62
C THR A 121 -2.03 5.70 -15.21
N ILE A 122 -2.81 6.78 -15.20
CA ILE A 122 -2.40 8.14 -15.52
C ILE A 122 -2.06 8.85 -14.22
N ILE A 123 -0.92 9.57 -14.19
CA ILE A 123 -0.61 10.46 -13.07
C ILE A 123 -1.39 11.76 -13.26
N GLU A 124 -2.23 12.08 -12.27
CA GLU A 124 -3.07 13.28 -12.33
C GLU A 124 -2.23 14.55 -12.14
N GLN A 125 -2.63 15.65 -12.78
CA GLN A 125 -1.92 16.93 -12.66
C GLN A 125 -1.79 17.39 -11.19
N ILE A 126 -2.82 17.16 -10.38
CA ILE A 126 -2.81 17.49 -8.95
C ILE A 126 -1.63 16.86 -8.20
N ASP A 127 -1.19 15.65 -8.59
CA ASP A 127 -0.07 14.99 -7.94
C ASP A 127 1.24 15.74 -8.25
N PHE A 128 1.38 16.31 -9.46
CA PHE A 128 2.49 17.21 -9.79
C PHE A 128 2.40 18.53 -9.01
N ASP A 129 1.21 19.13 -8.96
CA ASP A 129 0.98 20.40 -8.25
C ASP A 129 1.29 20.29 -6.75
N LEU A 130 0.90 19.18 -6.13
CA LEU A 130 1.23 18.86 -4.74
C LEU A 130 2.74 18.78 -4.51
N VAL A 131 3.47 18.17 -5.44
CA VAL A 131 4.92 18.00 -5.32
C VAL A 131 5.66 19.31 -5.60
N GLU A 132 5.20 20.12 -6.56
CA GLU A 132 5.81 21.42 -6.83
C GLU A 132 5.55 22.45 -5.73
N SER A 133 4.37 22.44 -5.13
CA SER A 133 4.02 23.33 -4.01
C SER A 133 4.63 22.90 -2.67
N GLY A 134 5.14 21.67 -2.57
CA GLY A 134 5.60 21.07 -1.31
C GLY A 134 4.48 20.50 -0.43
N MET A 135 3.21 20.72 -0.78
CA MET A 135 2.05 20.24 -0.02
C MET A 135 1.90 18.72 -0.02
N TYR A 136 2.64 18.00 -0.87
CA TYR A 136 2.68 16.53 -0.89
C TYR A 136 3.02 15.91 0.47
N MET A 137 3.76 16.60 1.35
CA MET A 137 4.10 16.09 2.69
C MET A 137 2.88 15.99 3.61
N ASP A 138 1.91 16.89 3.40
CA ASP A 138 0.70 16.98 4.23
C ASP A 138 -0.51 16.33 3.58
N TYR A 139 -0.45 16.08 2.28
CA TYR A 139 -1.51 15.41 1.54
C TYR A 139 -1.80 14.01 2.10
N PRO A 140 -3.08 13.63 2.27
CA PRO A 140 -3.47 12.35 2.85
C PRO A 140 -3.34 11.19 1.85
N TRP A 141 -2.12 10.91 1.38
CA TRP A 141 -1.81 9.79 0.48
C TRP A 141 -2.30 8.43 0.99
N GLY A 142 -2.44 8.28 2.31
CA GLY A 142 -2.96 7.07 2.91
C GLY A 142 -4.42 6.78 2.52
N ASN A 143 -5.20 7.81 2.15
CA ASN A 143 -6.55 7.60 1.61
C ASN A 143 -6.49 6.91 0.24
N LYS A 144 -5.77 7.50 -0.72
CA LYS A 144 -5.59 6.93 -2.08
C LYS A 144 -5.01 5.50 -1.98
N ALA A 145 -4.00 5.30 -1.14
CA ALA A 145 -3.39 3.99 -0.94
C ALA A 145 -4.38 2.97 -0.33
N PHE A 146 -5.13 3.32 0.71
CA PHE A 146 -6.11 2.41 1.29
C PHE A 146 -7.25 2.08 0.33
N GLU A 147 -7.72 3.05 -0.44
CA GLU A 147 -8.72 2.83 -1.48
C GLU A 147 -8.22 1.84 -2.53
N GLU A 148 -6.99 2.01 -3.02
CA GLU A 148 -6.39 1.04 -3.94
C GLU A 148 -6.24 -0.34 -3.30
N LEU A 149 -5.85 -0.44 -2.03
CA LEU A 149 -5.73 -1.72 -1.35
C LEU A 149 -7.08 -2.45 -1.24
N THR A 150 -8.13 -1.74 -0.81
CA THR A 150 -9.48 -2.30 -0.67
C THR A 150 -10.04 -2.75 -2.03
N LYS A 151 -9.89 -1.95 -3.10
CA LYS A 151 -10.27 -2.36 -4.47
C LYS A 151 -9.55 -3.63 -4.95
N ASN A 152 -8.33 -3.88 -4.48
CA ASN A 152 -7.51 -5.00 -4.92
C ASN A 152 -7.71 -6.27 -4.09
N ILE A 153 -8.10 -6.14 -2.83
CA ILE A 153 -8.44 -7.30 -1.99
C ILE A 153 -9.91 -7.70 -2.19
N ASN A 154 -10.83 -6.72 -2.19
CA ASN A 154 -12.25 -6.95 -2.29
C ASN A 154 -12.61 -7.57 -3.66
N GLY A 155 -12.97 -8.85 -3.67
CA GLY A 155 -13.57 -9.51 -4.83
C GLY A 155 -12.61 -10.11 -5.86
N LYS A 156 -11.32 -10.30 -5.54
CA LYS A 156 -10.32 -10.73 -6.54
C LYS A 156 -9.92 -12.20 -6.57
N MET A 157 -10.19 -13.01 -5.55
CA MET A 157 -9.88 -14.45 -5.65
C MET A 157 -10.96 -15.23 -6.39
N LYS A 158 -11.02 -15.05 -7.72
CA LYS A 158 -11.59 -16.08 -8.59
C LYS A 158 -10.67 -17.31 -8.46
N LYS A 159 -11.21 -18.43 -7.96
CA LYS A 159 -10.48 -19.70 -7.65
C LYS A 159 -9.53 -20.24 -8.74
N LYS A 160 -9.50 -19.66 -9.95
CA LYS A 160 -8.76 -20.10 -11.14
C LYS A 160 -7.54 -19.23 -11.52
N GLU A 161 -7.34 -18.05 -10.93
CA GLU A 161 -6.21 -17.20 -11.32
C GLU A 161 -4.90 -17.64 -10.65
N LYS A 162 -3.85 -17.82 -11.47
CA LYS A 162 -2.52 -18.29 -11.02
C LYS A 162 -1.65 -17.16 -10.47
N TYR A 163 -1.95 -15.90 -10.83
CA TYR A 163 -1.21 -14.71 -10.45
C TYR A 163 -2.18 -13.61 -10.06
N TYR A 164 -1.79 -12.79 -9.09
CA TYR A 164 -2.51 -11.59 -8.68
C TYR A 164 -1.50 -10.48 -8.39
N ARG A 165 -1.97 -9.23 -8.42
CA ARG A 165 -1.23 -8.05 -8.00
C ARG A 165 -2.00 -7.35 -6.89
N ILE A 166 -1.30 -6.75 -5.95
CA ILE A 166 -1.88 -6.01 -4.84
C ILE A 166 -1.27 -4.63 -4.82
N TYR A 167 -2.13 -3.63 -4.89
CA TYR A 167 -1.76 -2.22 -4.89
C TYR A 167 -2.15 -1.59 -3.54
N GLY A 168 -1.76 -0.34 -3.32
CA GLY A 168 -2.18 0.40 -2.12
C GLY A 168 -1.39 0.08 -0.85
N PHE A 169 -0.07 -0.04 -0.94
CA PHE A 169 0.82 -0.25 0.21
C PHE A 169 0.45 -1.46 1.10
N PRO A 170 0.38 -2.69 0.52
CA PRO A 170 -0.16 -3.87 1.20
C PRO A 170 0.56 -4.23 2.51
N ILE A 171 1.83 -3.89 2.64
CA ILE A 171 2.64 -4.14 3.85
C ILE A 171 1.99 -3.60 5.13
N ALA A 172 1.18 -2.55 5.06
CA ALA A 172 0.42 -2.04 6.20
C ALA A 172 -0.59 -3.08 6.72
N MET A 173 -1.33 -3.74 5.84
CA MET A 173 -2.27 -4.81 6.22
C MET A 173 -1.54 -6.04 6.76
N GLN A 174 -0.39 -6.40 6.19
CA GLN A 174 0.43 -7.51 6.71
C GLN A 174 0.91 -7.26 8.14
N VAL A 175 1.41 -6.05 8.43
CA VAL A 175 1.85 -5.70 9.77
C VAL A 175 0.68 -5.60 10.75
N TRP A 176 -0.46 -5.03 10.32
CA TRP A 176 -1.69 -5.05 11.12
C TRP A 176 -2.08 -6.49 11.50
N PHE A 177 -2.06 -7.41 10.54
CA PHE A 177 -2.39 -8.81 10.80
C PHE A 177 -1.46 -9.47 11.81
N TYR A 178 -0.16 -9.18 11.74
CA TYR A 178 0.80 -9.64 12.75
C TYR A 178 0.47 -9.14 14.16
N GLU A 179 -0.01 -7.90 14.27
CA GLU A 179 -0.42 -7.30 15.54
C GLU A 179 -1.75 -7.86 16.07
N CYS A 180 -2.61 -8.39 15.20
CA CYS A 180 -3.81 -9.13 15.60
C CYS A 180 -3.49 -10.52 16.18
N CYS A 181 -2.31 -11.07 15.93
CA CYS A 181 -1.93 -12.40 16.39
C CYS A 181 -1.43 -12.36 17.84
N SER A 182 -1.97 -13.22 18.71
CA SER A 182 -1.43 -13.48 20.06
C SER A 182 0.06 -13.85 20.04
N GLN A 183 0.45 -14.61 19.03
CA GLN A 183 1.85 -14.92 18.74
C GLN A 183 2.03 -15.09 17.23
N VAL A 184 3.01 -14.40 16.68
CA VAL A 184 3.48 -14.63 15.31
C VAL A 184 4.60 -15.66 15.35
N ASP A 185 4.54 -16.65 14.46
CA ASP A 185 5.64 -17.60 14.26
C ASP A 185 6.93 -16.82 13.94
N LYS A 186 7.98 -17.05 14.73
CA LYS A 186 9.27 -16.37 14.59
C LYS A 186 9.96 -16.64 13.25
N ASN A 187 9.54 -17.69 12.54
CA ASN A 187 9.99 -17.96 11.17
C ASN A 187 9.27 -17.09 10.14
N ILE A 188 8.10 -16.54 10.45
CA ILE A 188 7.33 -15.63 9.58
C ILE A 188 7.80 -14.20 9.80
N ALA A 189 7.63 -13.69 11.02
CA ALA A 189 8.02 -12.33 11.37
C ALA A 189 8.32 -12.20 12.86
N VAL A 190 9.11 -11.19 13.21
CA VAL A 190 9.51 -10.88 14.59
C VAL A 190 9.34 -9.37 14.81
N LYS A 191 8.63 -9.01 15.88
CA LYS A 191 8.57 -7.63 16.37
C LYS A 191 9.90 -7.27 17.04
N LYS A 192 10.51 -6.15 16.65
CA LYS A 192 11.82 -5.67 17.13
C LYS A 192 11.74 -4.42 18.01
N SER A 193 10.67 -3.66 17.92
CA SER A 193 10.44 -2.45 18.69
C SER A 193 8.95 -2.14 18.80
N ASP A 194 8.61 -1.04 19.45
CA ASP A 194 7.25 -0.46 19.50
C ASP A 194 7.22 0.96 18.92
N HIS A 195 8.11 1.24 17.95
CA HIS A 195 8.20 2.53 17.28
C HIS A 195 7.01 2.79 16.35
N ILE A 196 6.70 4.08 16.20
CA ILE A 196 5.74 4.60 15.22
C ILE A 196 6.54 5.21 14.06
N PRO A 197 6.16 4.94 12.79
CA PRO A 197 5.05 4.09 12.39
C PRO A 197 5.32 2.60 12.63
N ARG A 198 4.26 1.84 12.96
CA ARG A 198 4.39 0.45 13.42
C ARG A 198 5.00 -0.48 12.37
N ILE A 199 4.90 -0.13 11.10
CA ILE A 199 5.58 -0.82 10.00
C ILE A 199 7.10 -0.97 10.20
N LEU A 200 7.74 -0.03 10.91
CA LEU A 200 9.18 -0.06 11.20
C LEU A 200 9.54 -1.01 12.34
N SER A 201 8.55 -1.49 13.08
CA SER A 201 8.73 -2.33 14.26
C SER A 201 8.79 -3.82 13.96
N TRP A 202 8.56 -4.24 12.71
CA TRP A 202 8.49 -5.64 12.32
C TRP A 202 9.56 -6.04 11.32
N VAL A 203 9.98 -7.31 11.39
CA VAL A 203 10.98 -7.90 10.48
C VAL A 203 10.48 -9.24 10.01
N THR A 204 10.39 -9.43 8.70
CA THR A 204 10.11 -10.74 8.12
C THR A 204 11.37 -11.59 8.08
N LYS A 205 11.23 -12.90 8.33
CA LYS A 205 12.38 -13.81 8.45
C LYS A 205 12.49 -14.80 7.30
N ARG A 206 11.37 -15.35 6.85
CA ARG A 206 11.32 -16.25 5.71
C ARG A 206 10.88 -15.48 4.49
N ASP A 207 11.72 -15.48 3.47
CA ASP A 207 11.50 -14.61 2.32
C ASP A 207 10.26 -15.00 1.51
N TYR A 208 9.88 -16.28 1.49
CA TYR A 208 8.73 -16.74 0.70
C TYR A 208 8.07 -18.00 1.30
N PRO A 209 7.30 -17.90 2.41
CA PRO A 209 6.54 -19.02 2.92
C PRO A 209 5.51 -19.46 1.87
N ARG A 210 5.37 -20.77 1.66
CA ARG A 210 4.31 -21.30 0.78
C ARG A 210 2.95 -21.14 1.46
N ILE A 211 1.87 -21.10 0.67
CA ILE A 211 0.52 -20.98 1.21
C ILE A 211 0.19 -22.11 2.20
N GLU A 212 0.67 -23.33 1.96
CA GLU A 212 0.43 -24.47 2.85
C GLU A 212 1.05 -24.26 4.24
N TYR A 213 2.12 -23.46 4.34
CA TYR A 213 2.74 -23.12 5.61
C TYR A 213 1.81 -22.25 6.46
N PHE A 214 1.17 -21.25 5.83
CA PHE A 214 0.20 -20.39 6.50
C PHE A 214 -1.06 -21.18 6.87
N MET A 215 -1.59 -22.00 5.94
CA MET A 215 -2.81 -22.78 6.16
C MET A 215 -2.66 -23.88 7.22
N LYS A 216 -1.48 -24.49 7.37
CA LYS A 216 -1.20 -25.46 8.45
C LYS A 216 -0.81 -24.81 9.77
N GLY A 217 -0.43 -23.53 9.73
CA GLY A 217 0.01 -22.75 10.90
C GLY A 217 -1.07 -21.76 11.31
N MET A 218 -0.78 -20.47 11.07
CA MET A 218 -1.61 -19.34 11.54
C MET A 218 -3.08 -19.39 11.08
N PHE A 219 -3.38 -20.01 9.95
CA PHE A 219 -4.74 -20.11 9.39
C PHE A 219 -5.35 -21.51 9.53
N CYS A 220 -4.80 -22.37 10.39
CA CYS A 220 -5.36 -23.70 10.60
C CYS A 220 -6.69 -23.61 11.36
N ASP A 221 -7.75 -24.26 10.89
CA ASP A 221 -9.06 -24.25 11.55
C ASP A 221 -9.16 -25.26 12.72
N VAL A 222 -8.13 -26.09 12.93
CA VAL A 222 -8.12 -27.18 13.91
C VAL A 222 -6.90 -27.05 14.83
N ASN A 223 -7.11 -27.05 16.15
CA ASN A 223 -6.06 -27.00 17.18
C ASN A 223 -5.02 -25.89 16.97
N ASN A 224 -5.44 -24.76 16.42
CA ASN A 224 -4.54 -23.65 16.15
C ASN A 224 -4.22 -22.92 17.46
N PRO A 225 -2.94 -22.88 17.88
CA PRO A 225 -2.55 -22.24 19.12
C PRO A 225 -2.59 -20.71 19.05
N VAL A 226 -2.76 -20.14 17.85
CA VAL A 226 -2.82 -18.68 17.65
C VAL A 226 -4.24 -18.19 17.88
N CYS A 227 -4.42 -17.43 18.96
CA CYS A 227 -5.59 -16.59 19.16
C CYS A 227 -5.45 -15.29 18.35
N PHE A 228 -6.56 -14.80 17.83
CA PHE A 228 -6.64 -13.53 17.11
C PHE A 228 -7.45 -12.52 17.91
N PHE A 229 -6.97 -11.28 17.96
CA PHE A 229 -7.63 -10.19 18.65
C PHE A 229 -8.02 -9.12 17.61
N ALA A 230 -9.32 -8.79 17.57
CA ALA A 230 -9.78 -7.58 16.92
C ALA A 230 -9.30 -6.40 17.78
N TYR A 231 -8.09 -5.92 17.50
CA TYR A 231 -7.62 -4.69 18.10
C TYR A 231 -8.23 -3.52 17.31
N PHE A 232 -8.76 -2.56 18.08
CA PHE A 232 -9.33 -1.27 17.70
C PHE A 232 -10.81 -1.27 17.28
#